data_AF-A0A4D6X9H1-F1
#
_entry.id   AF-A0A4D6X9H1-F1
#
_cell.length_a   1.000
_cell.length_b   1.000
_cell.length_c   1.000
_cell.angle_alpha   90.00
_cell.angle_beta   90.00
_cell.angle_gamma   90.00
#
_symmetry.space_group_name_H-M   'P 1'
#
loop_
_entity.id
_entity.type
_entity.pdbx_description
1 polymer ?
#
loop_
_entity_poly.entity_id
_entity_poly.type
_entity_poly.pdbx_seq_one_letter_code
_entity_poly.pdbx_strand_id
1 'polypeptide(L)'
;MKKFTVIAIDDVTGQIVSYGVYAEDPLNAFSSAAAMNSNLTLVVALPGWQEEDKDTFFPGTAPVDSETALDQPEVFGSPLCSVTVTEVVEVLRAYSLRVSNTQGKSFEEMAEEVFEELDVEDIISTAFENLSEGDGAVECKTAAFDLIHAVLVSKGILEF
;
A
#
# COMPACT_ATOMS: atom_id res chain seq x y z
N MET A 1 10.16 -3.07 12.51
CA MET A 1 9.17 -3.82 11.72
C MET A 1 9.64 -5.26 11.51
N LYS A 2 8.74 -6.16 11.15
CA LYS A 2 9.05 -7.55 10.79
C LYS A 2 8.52 -7.85 9.40
N LYS A 3 9.14 -8.83 8.73
CA LYS A 3 8.71 -9.33 7.43
C LYS A 3 7.58 -10.34 7.61
N PHE A 4 6.58 -10.28 6.75
CA PHE A 4 5.50 -11.25 6.69
C PHE A 4 5.15 -11.55 5.25
N THR A 5 4.71 -12.77 5.00
CA THR A 5 4.04 -13.14 3.76
C THR A 5 2.56 -13.36 4.04
N VAL A 6 1.71 -12.60 3.37
CA VAL A 6 0.26 -12.76 3.45
C VAL A 6 -0.20 -13.56 2.24
N ILE A 7 -0.84 -14.70 2.50
CA ILE A 7 -1.53 -15.49 1.48
C ILE A 7 -2.98 -15.02 1.43
N ALA A 8 -3.42 -14.66 0.23
CA ALA A 8 -4.76 -14.16 -0.03
C ALA A 8 -5.32 -14.78 -1.31
N ILE A 9 -6.62 -14.61 -1.51
CA ILE A 9 -7.30 -14.90 -2.77
C ILE A 9 -7.65 -13.55 -3.39
N ASP A 10 -7.23 -13.32 -4.62
CA ASP A 10 -7.68 -12.19 -5.42
C ASP A 10 -9.13 -12.46 -5.86
N ASP A 11 -10.07 -11.64 -5.41
CA ASP A 11 -11.50 -11.82 -5.65
C ASP A 11 -11.90 -11.53 -7.10
N VAL A 12 -11.08 -10.79 -7.85
CA VAL A 12 -11.29 -10.50 -9.28
C VAL A 12 -10.90 -11.70 -10.13
N THR A 13 -9.74 -12.30 -9.84
CA THR A 13 -9.18 -13.40 -10.66
C THR A 13 -9.46 -14.79 -10.12
N GLY A 14 -9.81 -14.90 -8.83
CA GLY A 14 -9.95 -16.15 -8.08
C GLY A 14 -8.61 -16.86 -7.80
N GLN A 15 -7.48 -16.20 -8.04
CA GLN A 15 -6.16 -16.78 -7.86
C GLN A 15 -5.67 -16.67 -6.42
N ILE A 16 -4.89 -17.65 -5.97
CA ILE A 16 -4.15 -17.56 -4.71
C ILE A 16 -2.88 -16.76 -4.98
N VAL A 17 -2.70 -15.70 -4.21
CA VAL A 17 -1.60 -14.74 -4.33
C VAL A 17 -0.83 -14.63 -3.01
N SER A 18 0.41 -14.15 -3.10
CA SER A 18 1.33 -14.03 -1.98
C SER A 18 1.90 -12.62 -1.96
N TYR A 19 1.56 -11.86 -0.92
CA TYR A 19 2.06 -10.50 -0.70
C TYR A 19 3.17 -10.49 0.33
N GLY A 20 4.33 -9.98 -0.05
CA GLY A 20 5.41 -9.68 0.87
C GLY A 20 5.20 -8.30 1.50
N VAL A 21 4.96 -8.26 2.81
CA VAL A 21 4.73 -7.00 3.54
C VAL A 21 5.67 -6.87 4.74
N TYR A 22 5.95 -5.62 5.10
CA TYR A 22 6.43 -5.31 6.45
C TYR A 22 5.23 -5.03 7.35
N ALA A 23 5.30 -5.44 8.62
CA ALA A 23 4.27 -5.20 9.64
C ALA A 23 4.85 -5.20 11.05
N GLU A 24 4.13 -4.63 12.02
CA GLU A 24 4.50 -4.69 13.44
C GLU A 24 4.25 -6.08 14.04
N ASP A 25 3.11 -6.66 13.66
CA ASP A 25 2.61 -7.96 14.10
C ASP A 25 1.82 -8.66 12.98
N PRO A 26 1.39 -9.92 13.17
CA PRO A 26 0.68 -10.67 12.13
C PRO A 26 -0.68 -10.08 11.74
N LEU A 27 -1.40 -9.40 12.64
CA LEU A 27 -2.68 -8.78 12.31
C LEU A 27 -2.47 -7.54 11.44
N ASN A 28 -1.42 -6.77 11.75
CA ASN A 28 -0.98 -5.64 10.94
C ASN A 28 -0.46 -6.01 9.56
N ALA A 29 -0.01 -7.26 9.37
CA ALA A 29 0.33 -7.76 8.03
C ALA A 29 -0.90 -7.79 7.11
N PHE A 30 -2.08 -8.12 7.65
CA PHE A 30 -3.32 -8.16 6.86
C PHE A 30 -3.74 -6.79 6.36
N SER A 31 -3.75 -5.77 7.22
CA SER A 31 -4.07 -4.40 6.78
C SER A 31 -3.02 -3.85 5.82
N SER A 32 -1.74 -4.19 6.03
CA SER A 32 -0.65 -3.79 5.11
C SER A 32 -0.79 -4.43 3.73
N ALA A 33 -1.21 -5.70 3.64
CA ALA A 33 -1.50 -6.35 2.35
C ALA A 33 -2.77 -5.79 1.70
N ALA A 34 -3.81 -5.52 2.50
CA ALA A 34 -5.04 -4.90 2.02
C ALA A 34 -4.81 -3.49 1.43
N ALA A 35 -3.83 -2.75 1.94
CA ALA A 35 -3.45 -1.45 1.40
C ALA A 35 -2.79 -1.55 0.01
N MET A 36 -2.20 -2.70 -0.35
CA MET A 36 -1.62 -2.93 -1.68
C MET A 36 -2.69 -3.26 -2.72
N ASN A 37 -3.71 -4.03 -2.34
CA ASN A 37 -4.80 -4.42 -3.22
C ASN A 37 -6.12 -4.55 -2.43
N SER A 38 -7.12 -3.78 -2.85
CA SER A 38 -8.43 -3.72 -2.19
C SER A 38 -9.35 -4.90 -2.50
N ASN A 39 -8.97 -5.80 -3.41
CA ASN A 39 -9.79 -6.95 -3.83
C ASN A 39 -9.24 -8.28 -3.33
N LEU A 40 -8.78 -8.32 -2.07
CA LEU A 40 -8.23 -9.54 -1.49
C LEU A 40 -9.16 -10.12 -0.42
N THR A 41 -9.38 -11.42 -0.49
CA THR A 41 -9.80 -12.24 0.65
C THR A 41 -8.55 -12.76 1.37
N LEU A 42 -8.25 -12.20 2.54
CA LEU A 42 -7.07 -12.47 3.34
C LEU A 42 -7.23 -13.77 4.13
N VAL A 43 -6.28 -14.69 3.98
CA VAL A 43 -6.38 -16.05 4.54
C VAL A 43 -5.44 -16.27 5.70
N VAL A 44 -4.13 -16.04 5.51
CA VAL A 44 -3.11 -16.35 6.51
C VAL A 44 -1.89 -15.44 6.36
N ALA A 45 -1.29 -15.06 7.48
CA ALA A 45 -0.02 -14.36 7.56
C ALA A 45 1.06 -15.32 8.09
N LEU A 46 2.18 -15.38 7.39
CA LEU A 46 3.34 -16.22 7.69
C LEU A 46 4.53 -15.31 8.05
N PRO A 47 5.27 -15.56 9.14
CA PRO A 47 6.49 -14.81 9.42
C PRO A 47 7.55 -14.98 8.33
N GLY A 48 8.27 -13.88 8.05
CA GLY A 48 9.34 -13.85 7.06
C GLY A 48 8.83 -13.90 5.62
N TRP A 49 9.76 -14.11 4.69
CA TRP A 49 9.48 -14.37 3.27
C TRP A 49 9.23 -15.87 3.05
N GLN A 50 8.17 -16.39 3.68
CA GLN A 50 7.82 -17.82 3.72
C GLN A 50 8.93 -18.68 4.33
N GLU A 51 9.22 -18.46 5.62
CA GLU A 51 10.17 -19.31 6.35
C GLU A 51 9.49 -20.61 6.84
N GLU A 52 10.16 -21.75 6.64
CA GLU A 52 9.74 -23.05 7.18
C GLU A 52 9.78 -23.06 8.71
N ASP A 53 8.99 -23.96 9.32
CA ASP A 53 8.92 -24.20 10.77
C ASP A 53 8.57 -22.96 11.61
N LYS A 54 7.81 -22.01 11.03
CA LYS A 54 7.23 -20.87 11.72
C LYS A 54 5.73 -21.06 11.95
N ASP A 55 5.21 -20.33 12.94
CA ASP A 55 3.78 -20.29 13.23
C ASP A 55 2.98 -19.69 12.05
N THR A 56 1.72 -20.10 11.93
CA THR A 56 0.77 -19.54 10.97
C THR A 56 -0.28 -18.73 11.70
N PHE A 57 -0.57 -17.52 11.22
CA PHE A 57 -1.52 -16.61 11.86
C PHE A 57 -2.72 -16.36 10.96
N PHE A 58 -3.93 -16.57 11.47
CA PHE A 58 -5.17 -16.32 10.75
C PHE A 58 -5.78 -14.99 11.20
N PRO A 59 -6.51 -14.26 10.32
CA PRO A 59 -7.12 -12.98 10.68
C PRO A 59 -8.28 -13.16 11.68
N GLY A 60 -8.78 -14.38 11.85
CA GLY A 60 -9.83 -14.72 12.79
C GLY A 60 -10.24 -16.19 12.65
N THR A 61 -11.52 -16.47 12.85
CA THR A 61 -12.10 -17.82 12.65
C THR A 61 -12.48 -18.10 11.20
N ALA A 62 -12.42 -17.08 10.34
CA ALA A 62 -12.71 -17.12 8.92
C ALA A 62 -11.77 -16.14 8.19
N PRO A 63 -11.61 -16.28 6.85
CA PRO A 63 -10.97 -15.26 6.02
C PRO A 63 -11.69 -13.91 6.14
N VAL A 64 -10.97 -12.83 5.87
CA VAL A 64 -11.44 -11.45 5.98
C VAL A 64 -11.11 -10.71 4.70
N ASP A 65 -12.03 -9.92 4.15
CA ASP A 65 -11.77 -9.08 2.97
C ASP A 65 -10.89 -7.85 3.30
N SER A 66 -10.24 -7.29 2.28
CA SER A 66 -9.40 -6.10 2.40
C SER A 66 -10.13 -4.91 3.02
N GLU A 67 -11.39 -4.67 2.65
CA GLU A 67 -12.20 -3.56 3.17
C GLU A 67 -12.34 -3.67 4.69
N THR A 68 -12.74 -4.84 5.19
CA THR A 68 -12.87 -5.12 6.62
C THR A 68 -11.55 -4.95 7.37
N ALA A 69 -10.44 -5.39 6.78
CA ALA A 69 -9.12 -5.25 7.40
C ALA A 69 -8.67 -3.78 7.52
N LEU A 70 -9.05 -2.93 6.56
CA LEU A 70 -8.74 -1.50 6.56
C LEU A 70 -9.71 -0.70 7.45
N ASP A 71 -10.98 -1.10 7.53
CA ASP A 71 -12.02 -0.42 8.30
C ASP A 71 -11.96 -0.69 9.81
N GLN A 72 -11.19 -1.69 10.25
CA GLN A 72 -11.03 -2.06 11.66
C GLN A 72 -9.58 -1.90 12.15
N PRO A 73 -9.02 -0.67 12.16
CA PRO A 73 -7.65 -0.43 12.60
C PRO A 73 -7.42 -0.76 14.09
N GLU A 74 -8.47 -0.85 14.91
CA GLU A 74 -8.37 -1.32 16.30
C GLU A 74 -8.12 -2.83 16.42
N VAL A 75 -8.42 -3.61 15.37
CA VAL A 75 -8.16 -5.06 15.29
C VAL A 75 -6.89 -5.33 14.51
N PHE A 76 -6.78 -4.75 13.31
CA PHE A 76 -5.69 -5.04 12.37
C PHE A 76 -4.57 -4.01 12.41
N GLY A 77 -4.69 -2.92 13.16
CA GLY A 77 -3.73 -1.82 13.09
C GLY A 77 -3.81 -1.06 11.76
N SER A 78 -3.24 0.14 11.73
CA SER A 78 -3.12 0.91 10.49
C SER A 78 -2.01 0.33 9.60
N PRO A 79 -2.21 0.25 8.27
CA PRO A 79 -1.18 -0.20 7.36
C PRO A 79 0.05 0.71 7.47
N LEU A 80 1.23 0.13 7.31
CA LEU A 80 2.49 0.88 7.35
C LEU A 80 2.62 1.89 6.22
N CYS A 81 2.09 1.51 5.05
CA CYS A 81 2.02 2.33 3.86
C CYS A 81 0.59 2.36 3.35
N SER A 82 0.13 3.52 2.93
CA SER A 82 -1.12 3.69 2.21
C SER A 82 -0.88 4.68 1.09
N VAL A 83 -1.33 4.34 -0.11
CA VAL A 83 -1.44 5.28 -1.22
C VAL A 83 -2.92 5.57 -1.34
N THR A 84 -3.34 6.78 -1.00
CA THR A 84 -4.71 7.26 -1.24
C THR A 84 -4.66 8.53 -2.07
N VAL A 85 -5.84 9.00 -2.49
CA VAL A 85 -5.99 10.32 -3.14
C VAL A 85 -5.35 11.43 -2.31
N THR A 86 -5.40 11.34 -0.97
CA THR A 86 -4.80 12.34 -0.08
C THR A 86 -3.29 12.46 -0.27
N GLU A 87 -2.57 11.33 -0.32
CA GLU A 87 -1.13 11.29 -0.53
C GLU A 87 -0.76 11.84 -1.92
N VAL A 88 -1.56 11.56 -2.95
CA VAL A 88 -1.36 12.15 -4.28
C VAL A 88 -1.55 13.67 -4.24
N VAL A 89 -2.58 14.17 -3.54
CA VAL A 89 -2.78 15.61 -3.33
C VAL A 89 -1.59 16.24 -2.60
N GLU A 90 -1.04 15.58 -1.59
CA GLU A 90 0.13 16.06 -0.85
C GLU A 90 1.35 16.23 -1.77
N VAL A 91 1.60 15.28 -2.66
CA VAL A 91 2.66 15.38 -3.68
C VAL A 91 2.40 16.54 -4.63
N LEU A 92 1.18 16.65 -5.18
CA LEU A 92 0.81 17.75 -6.08
C LEU A 92 0.96 19.12 -5.40
N ARG A 93 0.60 19.25 -4.13
CA ARG A 93 0.76 20.48 -3.34
C ARG A 93 2.22 20.81 -3.11
N ALA A 94 3.04 19.82 -2.73
CA ALA A 94 4.47 20.00 -2.50
C ALA A 94 5.19 20.49 -3.77
N TYR A 95 4.78 19.99 -4.95
CA TYR A 95 5.33 20.37 -6.25
C TYR A 95 4.43 21.29 -7.06
N SER A 96 3.57 22.08 -6.40
CA SER A 96 2.54 22.92 -7.05
C SER A 96 3.07 23.86 -8.13
N LEU A 97 4.31 24.37 -7.99
CA LEU A 97 4.95 25.24 -8.99
C LEU A 97 5.43 24.52 -10.26
N ARG A 98 5.45 23.18 -10.23
CA ARG A 98 5.93 22.32 -11.32
C ARG A 98 4.82 21.51 -11.97
N VAL A 99 3.56 21.73 -11.58
CA VAL A 99 2.41 21.09 -12.22
C VAL A 99 2.26 21.65 -13.63
N SER A 100 2.44 20.80 -14.63
CA SER A 100 2.62 21.22 -16.03
C SER A 100 1.37 21.89 -16.61
N ASN A 101 0.17 21.44 -16.22
CA ASN A 101 -1.10 22.10 -16.56
C ASN A 101 -2.25 21.57 -15.67
N THR A 102 -2.85 22.42 -14.85
CA THR A 102 -4.00 22.02 -14.01
C THR A 102 -5.32 21.93 -14.79
N GLN A 103 -5.38 22.43 -16.03
CA GLN A 103 -6.61 22.53 -16.84
C GLN A 103 -7.79 23.22 -16.12
N GLY A 104 -7.50 24.04 -15.10
CA GLY A 104 -8.51 24.69 -14.26
C GLY A 104 -9.13 23.80 -13.17
N LYS A 105 -8.65 22.56 -13.00
CA LYS A 105 -9.07 21.64 -11.95
C LYS A 105 -8.38 21.95 -10.62
N SER A 106 -9.01 21.58 -9.51
CA SER A 106 -8.34 21.58 -8.21
C SER A 106 -7.35 20.40 -8.11
N PHE A 107 -6.44 20.45 -7.13
CA PHE A 107 -5.52 19.32 -6.93
C PHE A 107 -6.24 18.06 -6.46
N GLU A 108 -7.36 18.20 -5.76
CA GLU A 108 -8.22 17.09 -5.36
C GLU A 108 -8.83 16.40 -6.59
N GLU A 109 -9.40 17.16 -7.53
CA GLU A 109 -9.94 16.62 -8.78
C GLU A 109 -8.83 15.96 -9.63
N MET A 110 -7.64 16.57 -9.71
CA MET A 110 -6.51 15.97 -10.41
C MET A 110 -6.04 14.67 -9.73
N ALA A 111 -6.01 14.64 -8.40
CA ALA A 111 -5.55 13.47 -7.67
C ALA A 111 -6.49 12.28 -7.82
N GLU A 112 -7.82 12.50 -7.87
CA GLU A 112 -8.79 11.44 -8.13
C GLU A 112 -8.55 10.78 -9.49
N GLU A 113 -8.41 11.58 -10.56
CA GLU A 113 -8.15 11.07 -11.91
C GLU A 113 -6.84 10.32 -12.01
N VAL A 114 -5.78 10.85 -11.37
CA VAL A 114 -4.48 10.19 -11.40
C VAL A 114 -4.51 8.90 -10.60
N PHE A 115 -5.15 8.90 -9.44
CA PHE A 115 -5.21 7.75 -8.55
C PHE A 115 -5.83 6.53 -9.22
N GLU A 116 -6.87 6.72 -10.06
CA GLU A 116 -7.45 5.64 -10.86
C GLU A 116 -6.47 4.98 -11.84
N GLU A 117 -5.41 5.70 -12.25
CA GLU A 117 -4.38 5.20 -13.14
C GLU A 117 -3.08 4.80 -12.42
N LEU A 118 -3.02 4.90 -11.09
CA LEU A 118 -1.86 4.48 -10.32
C LEU A 118 -1.91 2.97 -10.07
N ASP A 119 -0.77 2.33 -10.26
CA ASP A 119 -0.56 0.98 -9.77
C ASP A 119 -0.15 1.04 -8.29
N VAL A 120 -1.15 1.04 -7.41
CA VAL A 120 -0.95 1.12 -5.95
C VAL A 120 -0.12 -0.05 -5.43
N GLU A 121 -0.32 -1.24 -6.00
CA GLU A 121 0.41 -2.45 -5.64
C GLU A 121 1.91 -2.32 -5.96
N ASP A 122 2.23 -1.84 -7.17
CA ASP A 122 3.62 -1.59 -7.60
C ASP A 122 4.30 -0.50 -6.77
N ILE A 123 3.58 0.59 -6.45
CA ILE A 123 4.12 1.68 -5.63
C ILE A 123 4.45 1.17 -4.21
N ILE A 124 3.54 0.46 -3.56
CA ILE A 124 3.75 0.00 -2.18
C ILE A 124 4.81 -1.11 -2.13
N SER A 125 4.79 -2.04 -3.10
CA SER A 125 5.81 -3.09 -3.17
C SER A 125 7.20 -2.50 -3.38
N THR A 126 7.35 -1.56 -4.31
CA THR A 126 8.63 -0.84 -4.53
C THR A 126 9.03 -0.01 -3.32
N ALA A 127 8.08 0.60 -2.61
CA ALA A 127 8.35 1.30 -1.36
C ALA A 127 8.94 0.34 -0.32
N PHE A 128 8.39 -0.87 -0.20
CA PHE A 128 8.90 -1.90 0.71
C PHE A 128 10.29 -2.43 0.33
N GLU A 129 10.62 -2.53 -0.95
CA GLU A 129 11.97 -2.91 -1.40
C GLU A 129 13.04 -1.90 -0.99
N ASN A 130 12.67 -0.62 -0.89
CA ASN A 130 13.55 0.46 -0.47
C ASN A 130 13.73 0.57 1.05
N LEU A 131 12.97 -0.20 1.84
CA LEU A 131 13.06 -0.18 3.30
C LEU A 131 14.15 -1.11 3.82
N SER A 132 14.85 -0.63 4.84
CA SER A 132 15.81 -1.37 5.63
C SER A 132 15.23 -1.86 6.95
N GLU A 133 15.88 -2.85 7.52
CA GLU A 133 15.51 -3.39 8.84
C GLU A 133 15.74 -2.33 9.93
N GLY A 134 14.64 -1.77 10.45
CA GLY A 134 14.68 -0.69 11.45
C GLY A 134 13.92 0.57 11.03
N ASP A 135 13.63 0.71 9.75
CA ASP A 135 12.75 1.75 9.24
C ASP A 135 11.33 1.57 9.82
N GLY A 136 10.55 2.66 9.83
CA GLY A 136 9.18 2.71 10.35
C GLY A 136 8.17 3.20 9.30
N ALA A 137 6.97 3.57 9.78
CA ALA A 137 5.91 4.10 8.94
C ALA A 137 6.31 5.42 8.25
N VAL A 138 7.17 6.23 8.86
CA VAL A 138 7.59 7.54 8.33
C VAL A 138 8.45 7.37 7.09
N GLU A 139 9.42 6.47 7.16
CA GLU A 139 10.30 6.12 6.06
C GLU A 139 9.50 5.50 4.91
N CYS A 140 8.54 4.63 5.22
CA CYS A 140 7.67 4.03 4.21
C CYS A 140 6.78 5.07 3.50
N LYS A 141 6.18 6.00 4.26
CA LYS A 141 5.42 7.13 3.69
C LYS A 141 6.29 8.01 2.81
N THR A 142 7.54 8.25 3.20
CA THR A 142 8.49 9.04 2.40
C THR A 142 8.83 8.32 1.09
N ALA A 143 9.11 7.02 1.15
CA ALA A 143 9.37 6.20 -0.03
C ALA A 143 8.17 6.17 -0.99
N ALA A 144 6.95 6.01 -0.47
CA ALA A 144 5.73 6.07 -1.28
C ALA A 144 5.51 7.45 -1.89
N PHE A 145 5.74 8.53 -1.14
CA PHE A 145 5.67 9.89 -1.64
C PHE A 145 6.63 10.13 -2.82
N ASP A 146 7.88 9.69 -2.69
CA ASP A 146 8.89 9.82 -3.74
C ASP A 146 8.53 9.01 -5.00
N LEU A 147 7.93 7.82 -4.83
CA LEU A 147 7.47 6.99 -5.93
C LEU A 147 6.24 7.59 -6.63
N ILE A 148 5.25 8.10 -5.88
CA ILE A 148 4.11 8.84 -6.46
C ILE A 148 4.63 10.02 -7.29
N HIS A 149 5.58 10.80 -6.75
CA HIS A 149 6.21 11.90 -7.48
C HIS A 149 6.88 11.41 -8.77
N ALA A 150 7.67 10.32 -8.72
CA ALA A 150 8.30 9.76 -9.91
C ALA A 150 7.29 9.31 -10.97
N VAL A 151 6.17 8.71 -10.57
CA VAL A 151 5.08 8.32 -11.48
C VAL A 151 4.43 9.56 -12.10
N LEU A 152 4.15 10.60 -11.32
CA LEU A 152 3.58 11.86 -11.82
C LEU A 152 4.48 12.55 -12.84
N VAL A 153 5.80 12.54 -12.61
CA VAL A 153 6.79 13.05 -13.58
C VAL A 153 6.80 12.20 -14.84
N SER A 154 6.76 10.86 -14.72
CA SER A 154 6.75 9.96 -15.88
C SER A 154 5.50 10.12 -16.75
N LYS A 155 4.36 10.44 -16.15
CA LYS A 155 3.09 10.76 -16.82
C LYS A 155 3.04 12.19 -17.39
N GLY A 156 4.06 13.03 -17.12
CA GLY A 156 4.12 14.41 -17.58
C GLY A 156 3.17 15.38 -16.85
N ILE A 157 2.74 15.02 -15.65
CA ILE A 157 1.88 15.84 -14.79
C ILE A 157 2.72 16.84 -13.98
N LEU A 158 3.93 16.41 -13.59
CA LEU A 158 4.94 17.24 -12.93
C LEU A 158 6.19 17.39 -13.82
N GLU A 159 6.81 18.57 -13.76
CA GLU A 159 8.12 18.83 -14.36
C GLU A 159 9.28 18.37 -13.44
N PHE A 160 10.37 17.92 -14.06
CA PHE A 160 11.61 17.42 -13.41
C PHE A 160 12.26 18.42 -12.44
#